data_AF-H0VW65-F1
#
_entry.id   AF-H0VW65-F1
#
_cell.length_a   1.000
_cell.length_b   1.000
_cell.length_c   1.000
_cell.angle_alpha   90.00
_cell.angle_beta   90.00
_cell.angle_gamma   90.00
#
_symmetry.space_group_name_H-M   'P 1'
#
loop_
_entity.id
_entity.type
_entity.pdbx_description
1 polymer ?
#
loop_
_entity_poly.entity_id
_entity_poly.type
_entity_poly.pdbx_seq_one_letter_code
_entity_poly.pdbx_strand_id
1 'polypeptide(L)'
;QILINEVLLTRDEIGLIPCPEAKYNRSPIVLVENKLGVESWCVKFLLPYVHNKLLLYRTRKQWLNKDELIDVTCTLLLLNPDFTTAWNVRKELILSGTLNPIKDLHLGKLALTKFPKSPETWIHRRWVLQQLMQEASLPPFVTKGNLGTIPAERTQRLIQEEMEVCGEAAGRYPSNYNAWSHRIWVLQHLAKLDAKILLAELSSTKHWASMHVSDHSGFHYRQFLLKSLISQTVIDDPVSEQNPLRSESALILPKDEEATASAEEPRINLSHLLEKEVEFSTDLIDSYPGHETLWCHRRHIFYLQHYFSSRLPHSTKQVSPADSPGETRNDLHLIPGGAHLSQAMEVDGLNDCSKQGYSQETKRLKRTPAADSVGLEMEHRFIDQVLSTCRNVEQARYANAYRKWLVTLSQ
;
A
#
# COMPACT_ATOMS: atom_id res chain seq x y z
N GLN A 1 -42.05 5.28 -5.55
CA GLN A 1 -41.79 6.73 -5.65
C GLN A 1 -40.63 7.26 -4.78
N ILE A 2 -40.43 6.91 -3.49
CA ILE A 2 -39.39 7.60 -2.67
C ILE A 2 -37.94 7.21 -3.03
N LEU A 3 -37.72 6.03 -3.61
CA LEU A 3 -36.41 5.60 -4.14
C LEU A 3 -36.08 6.21 -5.53
N ILE A 4 -36.58 7.42 -5.83
CA ILE A 4 -36.17 8.13 -7.05
C ILE A 4 -34.69 8.49 -6.93
N ASN A 5 -33.92 8.19 -7.97
CA ASN A 5 -32.46 8.36 -8.03
C ASN A 5 -31.95 9.75 -7.56
N GLU A 6 -32.75 10.81 -7.70
CA GLU A 6 -32.39 12.16 -7.23
C GLU A 6 -32.41 12.29 -5.71
N VAL A 7 -33.35 11.62 -5.03
CA VAL A 7 -33.42 11.62 -3.56
C VAL A 7 -32.21 10.92 -2.96
N LEU A 8 -31.71 9.87 -3.62
CA LEU A 8 -30.57 9.09 -3.14
C LEU A 8 -29.29 9.90 -3.11
N LEU A 9 -29.05 10.81 -4.06
CA LEU A 9 -27.81 11.61 -4.19
C LEU A 9 -27.49 12.48 -2.97
N THR A 10 -28.48 12.76 -2.13
CA THR A 10 -28.35 13.57 -0.90
C THR A 10 -28.35 12.72 0.38
N ARG A 11 -28.27 11.39 0.26
CA ARG A 11 -28.31 10.46 1.39
C ARG A 11 -26.92 9.94 1.73
N ASP A 12 -26.65 9.96 3.02
CA ASP A 12 -25.35 9.62 3.57
C ASP A 12 -25.32 8.17 4.08
N GLU A 13 -26.46 7.59 4.45
CA GLU A 13 -26.53 6.26 5.07
C GLU A 13 -27.87 5.56 4.81
N ILE A 14 -27.82 4.23 4.64
CA ILE A 14 -29.01 3.36 4.63
C ILE A 14 -29.01 2.42 5.83
N GLY A 15 -30.15 2.33 6.52
CA GLY A 15 -30.34 1.49 7.70
C GLY A 15 -31.57 0.59 7.60
N LEU A 16 -31.55 -0.51 8.35
CA LEU A 16 -32.74 -1.33 8.59
C LEU A 16 -33.35 -0.91 9.93
N ILE A 17 -34.63 -0.52 9.92
CA ILE A 17 -35.37 -0.17 11.14
C ILE A 17 -36.06 -1.44 11.66
N PRO A 18 -35.76 -1.90 12.89
CA PRO A 18 -36.46 -3.03 13.48
C PRO A 18 -37.96 -2.73 13.66
N CYS A 19 -38.77 -3.33 12.81
CA CYS A 19 -40.22 -3.19 12.80
C CYS A 19 -40.81 -4.48 12.21
N PRO A 20 -41.34 -5.40 13.04
CA PRO A 20 -41.75 -6.73 12.58
C PRO A 20 -43.06 -6.75 11.77
N GLU A 21 -43.93 -5.74 11.97
CA GLU A 21 -45.27 -5.66 11.38
C GLU A 21 -45.62 -4.23 10.96
N ALA A 22 -46.46 -4.09 9.94
CA ALA A 22 -47.00 -2.81 9.50
C ALA A 22 -48.13 -2.36 10.45
N LYS A 23 -47.87 -1.37 11.30
CA LYS A 23 -48.84 -0.92 12.32
C LYS A 23 -49.75 0.22 11.88
N TYR A 24 -49.33 1.01 10.90
CA TYR A 24 -50.02 2.21 10.45
C TYR A 24 -50.04 2.27 8.92
N ASN A 25 -50.95 3.06 8.35
CA ASN A 25 -50.97 3.36 6.92
C ASN A 25 -49.83 4.33 6.55
N ARG A 26 -48.59 3.86 6.66
CA ARG A 26 -47.36 4.59 6.37
C ARG A 26 -46.43 3.75 5.50
N SER A 27 -45.64 4.43 4.68
CA SER A 27 -44.58 3.80 3.89
C SER A 27 -43.54 3.15 4.82
N PRO A 28 -43.03 1.94 4.51
CA PRO A 28 -41.91 1.34 5.24
C PRO A 28 -40.57 2.05 4.97
N ILE A 29 -40.54 2.95 4.00
CA ILE A 29 -39.38 3.81 3.70
C ILE A 29 -39.51 5.07 4.56
N VAL A 30 -38.59 5.22 5.52
CA VAL A 30 -38.55 6.32 6.49
C VAL A 30 -37.34 7.19 6.18
N LEU A 31 -37.58 8.48 5.95
CA LEU A 31 -36.52 9.45 5.70
C LEU A 31 -36.41 10.38 6.91
N VAL A 32 -35.24 10.37 7.57
CA VAL A 32 -34.93 11.29 8.66
C VAL A 32 -33.63 11.98 8.31
N GLU A 33 -33.68 13.30 8.10
CA GLU A 33 -32.53 14.09 7.65
C GLU A 33 -31.89 13.46 6.38
N ASN A 34 -30.61 13.11 6.43
CA ASN A 34 -29.88 12.48 5.34
C ASN A 34 -29.86 10.94 5.40
N LYS A 35 -30.61 10.33 6.32
CA LYS A 35 -30.63 8.87 6.55
C LYS A 35 -31.87 8.21 5.96
N LEU A 36 -31.64 7.14 5.20
CA LEU A 36 -32.70 6.32 4.60
C LEU A 36 -32.92 5.06 5.44
N GLY A 37 -34.05 4.98 6.13
CA GLY A 37 -34.47 3.80 6.87
C GLY A 37 -35.44 2.93 6.07
N VAL A 38 -35.25 1.62 6.13
CA VAL A 38 -36.20 0.62 5.62
C VAL A 38 -36.72 -0.21 6.78
N GLU A 39 -38.02 -0.17 7.05
CA GLU A 39 -38.66 -0.99 8.08
C GLU A 39 -38.57 -2.49 7.73
N SER A 40 -38.16 -3.31 8.70
CA SER A 40 -37.83 -4.71 8.45
C SER A 40 -38.99 -5.58 7.95
N TRP A 41 -40.24 -5.23 8.29
CA TRP A 41 -41.42 -6.02 7.91
C TRP A 41 -41.60 -6.10 6.40
N CYS A 42 -41.20 -5.06 5.64
CA CYS A 42 -41.40 -5.03 4.20
C CYS A 42 -40.35 -5.86 3.45
N VAL A 43 -39.15 -6.04 4.03
CA VAL A 43 -38.00 -6.67 3.34
C VAL A 43 -38.31 -8.11 2.92
N LYS A 44 -39.02 -8.88 3.76
CA LYS A 44 -39.44 -10.27 3.45
C LYS A 44 -40.37 -10.39 2.24
N PHE A 45 -41.03 -9.30 1.84
CA PHE A 45 -41.88 -9.25 0.65
C PHE A 45 -41.18 -8.55 -0.52
N LEU A 46 -40.55 -7.41 -0.22
CA LEU A 46 -39.91 -6.56 -1.20
C LEU A 46 -38.74 -7.26 -1.88
N LEU A 47 -37.83 -7.88 -1.11
CA LEU A 47 -36.62 -8.50 -1.64
C LEU A 47 -36.94 -9.65 -2.61
N PRO A 48 -37.78 -10.66 -2.26
CA PRO A 48 -38.16 -11.70 -3.22
C PRO A 48 -38.87 -11.16 -4.45
N TYR A 49 -39.72 -10.13 -4.29
CA TYR A 49 -40.43 -9.50 -5.40
C TYR A 49 -39.46 -8.85 -6.40
N VAL A 50 -38.57 -7.96 -5.95
CA VAL A 50 -37.62 -7.27 -6.85
C VAL A 50 -36.58 -8.24 -7.44
N HIS A 51 -36.17 -9.25 -6.67
CA HIS A 51 -35.29 -10.31 -7.14
C HIS A 51 -35.92 -11.10 -8.28
N ASN A 52 -37.15 -11.60 -8.10
CA ASN A 52 -37.85 -12.36 -9.14
C ASN A 52 -38.18 -11.50 -10.36
N LYS A 53 -38.58 -10.23 -10.16
CA LYS A 53 -38.84 -9.28 -11.25
C LYS A 53 -37.60 -9.11 -12.14
N LEU A 54 -36.41 -8.98 -11.53
CA LEU A 54 -35.15 -8.89 -12.27
C LEU A 54 -34.76 -10.20 -12.98
N LEU A 55 -34.99 -11.35 -12.36
CA LEU A 55 -34.74 -12.65 -12.98
C LEU A 55 -35.67 -12.92 -14.17
N LEU A 56 -36.95 -12.53 -14.09
CA LEU A 56 -37.90 -12.64 -15.21
C LEU A 56 -37.47 -11.76 -16.38
N TYR A 57 -36.93 -10.57 -16.11
CA TYR A 57 -36.29 -9.74 -17.13
C TYR A 57 -35.08 -10.43 -17.76
N ARG A 58 -34.15 -10.95 -16.94
CA ARG A 58 -32.95 -11.64 -17.45
C ARG A 58 -33.26 -12.90 -18.26
N THR A 59 -34.32 -13.63 -17.88
CA THR A 59 -34.80 -14.81 -18.61
C THR A 59 -35.76 -14.46 -19.75
N ARG A 60 -35.95 -13.17 -20.06
CA ARG A 60 -36.82 -12.64 -21.14
C ARG A 60 -38.28 -13.07 -21.02
N LYS A 61 -38.74 -13.41 -19.82
CA LYS A 61 -40.13 -13.78 -19.53
C LYS A 61 -41.01 -12.57 -19.21
N GLN A 62 -40.41 -11.46 -18.79
CA GLN A 62 -41.11 -10.21 -18.51
C GLN A 62 -40.25 -9.04 -18.98
N TRP A 63 -40.84 -8.13 -19.75
CA TRP A 63 -40.15 -6.91 -20.16
C TRP A 63 -40.19 -5.86 -19.03
N LEU A 64 -39.13 -5.08 -18.92
CA LEU A 64 -39.02 -3.92 -18.04
C LEU A 64 -38.47 -2.75 -18.84
N ASN A 65 -39.05 -1.57 -18.65
CA ASN A 65 -38.50 -0.37 -19.26
C ASN A 65 -37.19 0.07 -18.57
N LYS A 66 -36.51 1.05 -19.17
CA LYS A 66 -35.20 1.53 -18.69
C LYS A 66 -35.27 2.08 -17.25
N ASP A 67 -36.29 2.86 -16.94
CA ASP A 67 -36.45 3.46 -15.61
C ASP A 67 -36.77 2.39 -14.56
N GLU A 68 -37.66 1.45 -14.89
CA GLU A 68 -37.97 0.29 -14.05
C GLU A 68 -36.74 -0.57 -13.76
N LEU A 69 -35.87 -0.78 -14.75
CA LEU A 69 -34.62 -1.54 -14.54
C LEU A 69 -33.69 -0.82 -13.57
N ILE A 70 -33.55 0.50 -13.71
CA ILE A 70 -32.74 1.31 -12.78
C ILE A 70 -33.32 1.22 -11.37
N ASP A 71 -34.64 1.35 -11.21
CA ASP A 71 -35.30 1.34 -9.91
C ASP A 71 -35.29 -0.05 -9.23
N VAL A 72 -35.55 -1.11 -10.00
CA VAL A 72 -35.53 -2.51 -9.51
C VAL A 72 -34.13 -2.89 -9.08
N THR A 73 -33.11 -2.60 -9.90
CA THR A 73 -31.72 -2.91 -9.55
C THR A 73 -31.22 -2.06 -8.38
N CYS A 74 -31.60 -0.77 -8.31
CA CYS A 74 -31.27 0.10 -7.18
C CYS A 74 -31.83 -0.47 -5.87
N THR A 75 -33.14 -0.76 -5.84
CA THR A 75 -33.80 -1.32 -4.65
C THR A 75 -33.17 -2.65 -4.24
N LEU A 76 -32.89 -3.52 -5.21
CA LEU A 76 -32.28 -4.82 -4.94
C LEU A 76 -30.88 -4.68 -4.36
N LEU A 77 -30.04 -3.78 -4.88
CA LEU A 77 -28.67 -3.59 -4.43
C LEU A 77 -28.55 -2.87 -3.07
N LEU A 78 -29.53 -2.04 -2.73
CA LEU A 78 -29.65 -1.46 -1.37
C LEU A 78 -30.01 -2.50 -0.30
N LEU A 79 -30.64 -3.61 -0.71
CA LEU A 79 -31.04 -4.70 0.19
C LEU A 79 -30.06 -5.88 0.17
N ASN A 80 -29.48 -6.18 -0.99
CA ASN A 80 -28.55 -7.28 -1.23
C ASN A 80 -27.50 -6.87 -2.29
N PRO A 81 -26.41 -6.20 -1.87
CA PRO A 81 -25.39 -5.70 -2.79
C PRO A 81 -24.49 -6.80 -3.38
N ASP A 82 -24.54 -8.03 -2.85
CA ASP A 82 -23.79 -9.17 -3.38
C ASP A 82 -24.51 -9.89 -4.53
N PHE A 83 -25.60 -9.31 -5.04
CA PHE A 83 -26.29 -9.84 -6.21
C PHE A 83 -25.65 -9.37 -7.53
N THR A 84 -24.61 -10.09 -7.97
CA THR A 84 -23.82 -9.80 -9.19
C THR A 84 -24.66 -9.49 -10.42
N THR A 85 -25.75 -10.23 -10.65
CA THR A 85 -26.61 -10.04 -11.83
C THR A 85 -27.22 -8.64 -11.88
N ALA A 86 -27.59 -8.04 -10.73
CA ALA A 86 -28.08 -6.66 -10.69
C ALA A 86 -26.99 -5.67 -11.08
N TRP A 87 -25.79 -5.80 -10.51
CA TRP A 87 -24.66 -4.95 -10.93
C TRP A 87 -24.38 -5.08 -12.43
N ASN A 88 -24.46 -6.29 -13.00
CA ASN A 88 -24.25 -6.50 -14.43
C ASN A 88 -25.33 -5.84 -15.30
N VAL A 89 -26.60 -5.82 -14.87
CA VAL A 89 -27.65 -5.04 -15.58
C VAL A 89 -27.26 -3.57 -15.59
N ARG A 90 -26.79 -3.03 -14.46
CA ARG A 90 -26.38 -1.63 -14.38
C ARG A 90 -25.17 -1.31 -15.25
N LYS A 91 -24.20 -2.23 -15.36
CA LYS A 91 -23.09 -2.12 -16.33
C LYS A 91 -23.59 -1.98 -17.77
N GLU A 92 -24.56 -2.81 -18.18
CA GLU A 92 -25.18 -2.71 -19.52
C GLU A 92 -25.91 -1.38 -19.72
N LEU A 93 -26.61 -0.89 -18.69
CA LEU A 93 -27.28 0.41 -18.72
C LEU A 93 -26.27 1.57 -18.83
N ILE A 94 -25.13 1.48 -18.15
CA ILE A 94 -24.04 2.46 -18.27
C ILE A 94 -23.44 2.46 -19.68
N LEU A 95 -23.07 1.28 -20.20
CA LEU A 95 -22.48 1.14 -21.53
C LEU A 95 -23.42 1.60 -22.66
N SER A 96 -24.74 1.47 -22.46
CA SER A 96 -25.74 1.97 -23.42
C SER A 96 -26.01 3.48 -23.32
N GLY A 97 -25.34 4.20 -22.41
CA GLY A 97 -25.58 5.62 -22.13
C GLY A 97 -26.90 5.91 -21.41
N THR A 98 -27.61 4.87 -20.96
CA THR A 98 -28.90 5.01 -20.27
C THR A 98 -28.71 5.44 -18.80
N LEU A 99 -27.63 5.00 -18.16
CA LEU A 99 -27.35 5.27 -16.75
C LEU A 99 -26.03 6.01 -16.59
N ASN A 100 -26.04 7.12 -15.86
CA ASN A 100 -24.83 7.89 -15.57
C ASN A 100 -23.94 7.12 -14.58
N PRO A 101 -22.65 6.86 -14.88
CA PRO A 101 -21.75 6.13 -14.00
C PRO A 101 -21.61 6.72 -12.59
N ILE A 102 -21.73 8.04 -12.44
CA ILE A 102 -21.65 8.73 -11.14
C ILE A 102 -22.80 8.32 -10.22
N LYS A 103 -23.99 8.02 -10.77
CA LYS A 103 -25.11 7.50 -9.98
C LYS A 103 -24.80 6.13 -9.37
N ASP A 104 -23.99 5.31 -10.04
CA ASP A 104 -23.58 4.00 -9.53
C ASP A 104 -22.45 4.08 -8.51
N LEU A 105 -21.54 5.05 -8.62
CA LEU A 105 -20.60 5.36 -7.54
C LEU A 105 -21.36 5.78 -6.26
N HIS A 106 -22.43 6.56 -6.41
CA HIS A 106 -23.27 6.95 -5.27
C HIS A 106 -24.07 5.77 -4.68
N LEU A 107 -24.70 4.96 -5.53
CA LEU A 107 -25.40 3.75 -5.09
C LEU A 107 -24.47 2.79 -4.33
N GLY A 108 -23.26 2.59 -4.86
CA GLY A 108 -22.22 1.79 -4.20
C GLY A 108 -21.79 2.38 -2.85
N LYS A 109 -21.59 3.71 -2.77
CA LYS A 109 -21.27 4.40 -1.51
C LYS A 109 -22.36 4.15 -0.46
N LEU A 110 -23.63 4.33 -0.83
CA LEU A 110 -24.75 4.11 0.07
C LEU A 110 -24.84 2.63 0.52
N ALA A 111 -24.68 1.67 -0.40
CA ALA A 111 -24.67 0.26 -0.06
C ALA A 111 -23.55 -0.11 0.92
N LEU A 112 -22.35 0.47 0.77
CA LEU A 112 -21.20 0.26 1.66
C LEU A 112 -21.41 0.78 3.07
N THR A 113 -22.37 1.69 3.30
CA THR A 113 -22.70 2.14 4.67
C THR A 113 -23.34 1.05 5.50
N LYS A 114 -24.10 0.15 4.88
CA LYS A 114 -24.73 -1.02 5.52
C LYS A 114 -23.93 -2.30 5.33
N PHE A 115 -23.28 -2.45 4.18
CA PHE A 115 -22.55 -3.66 3.79
C PHE A 115 -21.10 -3.33 3.43
N PRO A 116 -20.29 -2.84 4.39
CA PRO A 116 -18.94 -2.31 4.12
C PRO A 116 -17.97 -3.34 3.52
N LYS A 117 -18.27 -4.64 3.67
CA LYS A 117 -17.47 -5.76 3.16
C LYS A 117 -17.95 -6.37 1.85
N SER A 118 -19.07 -5.92 1.28
CA SER A 118 -19.66 -6.44 0.04
C SER A 118 -18.62 -6.52 -1.09
N PRO A 119 -18.11 -7.72 -1.46
CA PRO A 119 -17.09 -7.85 -2.49
C PRO A 119 -17.59 -7.35 -3.85
N GLU A 120 -18.84 -7.66 -4.20
CA GLU A 120 -19.42 -7.30 -5.49
C GLU A 120 -19.57 -5.79 -5.66
N THR A 121 -19.84 -5.06 -4.57
CA THR A 121 -19.87 -3.59 -4.61
C THR A 121 -18.50 -3.02 -4.96
N TRP A 122 -17.42 -3.51 -4.34
CA TRP A 122 -16.06 -3.06 -4.66
C TRP A 122 -15.64 -3.47 -6.08
N ILE A 123 -15.97 -4.69 -6.50
CA ILE A 123 -15.71 -5.17 -7.87
C ILE A 123 -16.43 -4.27 -8.90
N HIS A 124 -17.71 -3.98 -8.69
CA HIS A 124 -18.46 -3.10 -9.57
C HIS A 124 -17.90 -1.66 -9.56
N ARG A 125 -17.57 -1.13 -8.37
CA ARG A 125 -16.99 0.22 -8.23
C ARG A 125 -15.70 0.37 -9.03
N ARG A 126 -14.79 -0.62 -8.99
CA ARG A 126 -13.58 -0.65 -9.84
C ARG A 126 -13.91 -0.60 -11.33
N TRP A 127 -14.88 -1.39 -11.77
CA TRP A 127 -15.32 -1.38 -13.17
C TRP A 127 -15.83 0.01 -13.59
N VAL A 128 -16.65 0.66 -12.76
CA VAL A 128 -17.18 2.01 -13.03
C VAL A 128 -16.05 3.04 -13.13
N LEU A 129 -15.10 3.03 -12.20
CA LEU A 129 -13.94 3.93 -12.23
C LEU A 129 -13.10 3.72 -13.49
N GLN A 130 -12.91 2.47 -13.92
CA GLN A 130 -12.21 2.18 -15.19
C GLN A 130 -12.94 2.77 -16.40
N GLN A 131 -14.28 2.73 -16.45
CA GLN A 131 -15.04 3.34 -17.55
C GLN A 131 -14.83 4.87 -17.57
N LEU A 132 -14.93 5.51 -16.41
CA LEU A 132 -14.72 6.96 -16.26
C LEU A 132 -13.32 7.42 -16.71
N MET A 133 -12.30 6.59 -16.47
CA MET A 133 -10.94 6.87 -16.93
C MET A 133 -10.79 6.72 -18.45
N GLN A 134 -11.41 5.70 -19.03
CA GLN A 134 -11.34 5.45 -20.48
C GLN A 134 -12.04 6.57 -21.25
N GLU A 135 -13.21 7.01 -20.80
CA GLU A 135 -13.92 8.16 -21.38
C GLU A 135 -13.10 9.46 -21.32
N ALA A 136 -12.39 9.70 -20.22
CA ALA A 136 -11.55 10.89 -20.05
C ALA A 136 -10.29 10.89 -20.95
N SER A 137 -9.91 9.73 -21.48
CA SER A 137 -8.72 9.55 -22.33
C SER A 137 -9.02 9.72 -23.83
N LEU A 138 -10.30 9.80 -24.23
CA LEU A 138 -10.66 10.01 -25.64
C LEU A 138 -10.40 11.47 -26.06
N PRO A 139 -9.88 11.72 -27.27
CA PRO A 139 -9.67 13.07 -27.77
C PRO A 139 -11.00 13.85 -27.75
N PRO A 140 -11.04 15.09 -27.23
CA PRO A 140 -12.25 15.89 -27.28
C PRO A 140 -12.66 16.08 -28.73
N PHE A 141 -13.81 15.52 -29.12
CA PHE A 141 -14.40 15.79 -30.41
C PHE A 141 -14.71 17.30 -30.46
N VAL A 142 -13.94 18.02 -31.27
CA VAL A 142 -13.95 19.47 -31.52
C VAL A 142 -15.08 20.21 -30.81
N THR A 143 -14.85 20.60 -29.55
CA THR A 143 -15.60 21.65 -28.90
C THR A 143 -14.60 22.71 -28.47
N LYS A 144 -14.58 23.81 -29.23
CA LYS A 144 -13.73 24.98 -28.99
C LYS A 144 -13.98 25.49 -27.56
N GLY A 145 -12.91 25.55 -26.76
CA GLY A 145 -12.83 26.35 -25.54
C GLY A 145 -12.84 25.56 -24.23
N ASN A 146 -11.67 25.06 -23.83
CA ASN A 146 -11.05 25.26 -22.51
C ASN A 146 -9.78 24.39 -22.38
N LEU A 147 -8.64 25.06 -22.20
CA LEU A 147 -7.29 24.49 -22.18
C LEU A 147 -7.08 23.51 -21.00
N GLY A 148 -6.76 22.25 -21.31
CA GLY A 148 -5.73 21.43 -20.65
C GLY A 148 -5.84 21.00 -19.17
N THR A 149 -6.77 21.52 -18.36
CA THR A 149 -6.76 21.34 -16.88
C THR A 149 -7.88 20.45 -16.33
N ILE A 150 -8.97 20.26 -17.08
CA ILE A 150 -10.21 19.61 -16.62
C ILE A 150 -10.05 18.10 -16.29
N PRO A 151 -9.28 17.29 -17.04
CA PRO A 151 -9.16 15.84 -16.77
C PRO A 151 -8.40 15.49 -15.48
N ALA A 152 -7.35 16.24 -15.16
CA ALA A 152 -6.52 16.02 -13.98
C ALA A 152 -7.29 16.36 -12.69
N GLU A 153 -7.97 17.50 -12.66
CA GLU A 153 -8.82 17.89 -11.52
C GLU A 153 -9.97 16.93 -11.27
N ARG A 154 -10.59 16.41 -12.34
CA ARG A 154 -11.63 15.38 -12.22
C ARG A 154 -11.08 14.09 -11.62
N THR A 155 -9.89 13.66 -12.06
CA THR A 155 -9.22 12.47 -11.54
C THR A 155 -8.86 12.64 -10.07
N GLN A 156 -8.34 13.80 -9.68
CA GLN A 156 -8.03 14.13 -8.28
C GLN A 156 -9.27 14.07 -7.39
N ARG A 157 -10.41 14.63 -7.85
CA ARG A 157 -11.69 14.55 -7.11
C ARG A 157 -12.18 13.12 -6.94
N LEU A 158 -12.06 12.28 -7.98
CA LEU A 158 -12.40 10.86 -7.88
C LEU A 158 -11.51 10.15 -6.86
N ILE A 159 -10.20 10.36 -6.92
CA ILE A 159 -9.25 9.76 -5.95
C ILE A 159 -9.63 10.16 -4.53
N GLN A 160 -9.90 11.44 -4.28
CA GLN A 160 -10.28 11.95 -2.96
C GLN A 160 -11.57 11.29 -2.44
N GLU A 161 -12.62 11.24 -3.27
CA GLU A 161 -13.87 10.56 -2.92
C GLU A 161 -13.64 9.06 -2.61
N GLU A 162 -12.78 8.38 -3.38
CA GLU A 162 -12.44 6.98 -3.11
C GLU A 162 -11.71 6.80 -1.78
N MET A 163 -10.81 7.72 -1.39
CA MET A 163 -10.13 7.66 -0.09
C MET A 163 -11.11 7.81 1.07
N GLU A 164 -12.10 8.69 0.92
CA GLU A 164 -13.17 8.90 1.90
C GLU A 164 -14.04 7.66 2.04
N VAL A 165 -14.56 7.12 0.93
CA VAL A 165 -15.39 5.90 0.92
C VAL A 165 -14.64 4.69 1.51
N CYS A 166 -13.35 4.54 1.20
CA CYS A 166 -12.53 3.48 1.79
C CYS A 166 -12.34 3.66 3.30
N GLY A 167 -12.03 4.88 3.75
CA GLY A 167 -11.84 5.19 5.17
C GLY A 167 -13.13 4.96 5.97
N GLU A 168 -14.25 5.40 5.41
CA GLU A 168 -15.59 5.19 5.94
C GLU A 168 -15.97 3.71 6.07
N ALA A 169 -15.67 2.89 5.06
CA ALA A 169 -15.95 1.46 5.08
C ALA A 169 -15.00 0.68 6.01
N ALA A 170 -13.74 1.14 6.15
CA ALA A 170 -12.79 0.60 7.10
C ALA A 170 -13.17 0.92 8.55
N GLY A 171 -13.70 2.12 8.83
CA GLY A 171 -14.19 2.49 10.15
C GLY A 171 -15.45 1.72 10.59
N ARG A 172 -16.27 1.26 9.63
CA ARG A 172 -17.49 0.48 9.91
C ARG A 172 -17.25 -1.02 10.13
N TYR A 173 -16.09 -1.55 9.71
CA TYR A 173 -15.78 -2.97 9.89
C TYR A 173 -14.29 -3.20 10.16
N PRO A 174 -13.90 -3.85 11.27
CA PRO A 174 -12.50 -4.05 11.63
C PRO A 174 -11.79 -4.96 10.63
N SER A 175 -10.58 -4.56 10.21
CA SER A 175 -9.78 -5.28 9.20
C SER A 175 -10.53 -5.51 7.90
N ASN A 176 -11.16 -4.46 7.36
CA ASN A 176 -11.87 -4.51 6.10
C ASN A 176 -10.91 -4.64 4.91
N TYR A 177 -10.49 -5.87 4.62
CA TYR A 177 -9.57 -6.20 3.53
C TYR A 177 -10.04 -5.67 2.17
N ASN A 178 -11.34 -5.74 1.87
CA ASN A 178 -11.88 -5.31 0.59
C ASN A 178 -11.76 -3.80 0.39
N ALA A 179 -12.06 -3.00 1.43
CA ALA A 179 -11.91 -1.54 1.40
C ALA A 179 -10.44 -1.14 1.21
N TRP A 180 -9.53 -1.70 2.00
CA TRP A 180 -8.10 -1.39 1.89
C TRP A 180 -7.50 -1.87 0.56
N SER A 181 -7.91 -3.05 0.07
CA SER A 181 -7.49 -3.54 -1.25
C SER A 181 -7.99 -2.67 -2.39
N HIS A 182 -9.22 -2.14 -2.28
CA HIS A 182 -9.74 -1.16 -3.23
C HIS A 182 -8.95 0.15 -3.18
N ARG A 183 -8.62 0.65 -1.99
CA ARG A 183 -7.77 1.85 -1.81
C ARG A 183 -6.40 1.69 -2.46
N ILE A 184 -5.76 0.52 -2.32
CA ILE A 184 -4.52 0.17 -3.04
C ILE A 184 -4.74 0.20 -4.55
N TRP A 185 -5.81 -0.45 -5.02
CA TRP A 185 -6.13 -0.50 -6.45
C TRP A 185 -6.32 0.90 -7.04
N VAL A 186 -6.98 1.81 -6.32
CA VAL A 186 -7.15 3.22 -6.72
C VAL A 186 -5.79 3.91 -6.87
N LEU A 187 -4.88 3.73 -5.91
CA LEU A 187 -3.53 4.31 -6.02
C LEU A 187 -2.75 3.76 -7.23
N GLN A 188 -2.86 2.47 -7.51
CA GLN A 188 -2.19 1.84 -8.65
C GLN A 188 -2.77 2.30 -10.00
N HIS A 189 -4.10 2.38 -10.10
CA HIS A 189 -4.76 2.53 -11.39
C HIS A 189 -5.17 3.96 -11.69
N LEU A 190 -5.66 4.72 -10.71
CA LEU A 190 -6.11 6.10 -10.88
C LEU A 190 -4.99 7.08 -10.58
N ALA A 191 -4.34 6.96 -9.41
CA ALA A 191 -3.26 7.86 -9.00
C ALA A 191 -1.91 7.55 -9.67
N LYS A 192 -1.79 6.39 -10.34
CA LYS A 192 -0.55 5.91 -10.99
C LYS A 192 0.67 5.94 -10.05
N LEU A 193 0.44 5.66 -8.77
CA LEU A 193 1.43 5.72 -7.71
C LEU A 193 2.11 7.10 -7.56
N ASP A 194 1.45 8.20 -7.93
CA ASP A 194 2.00 9.55 -7.75
C ASP A 194 2.56 9.78 -6.34
N ALA A 195 3.83 10.18 -6.26
CA ALA A 195 4.56 10.29 -5.00
C ALA A 195 3.94 11.31 -4.03
N LYS A 196 3.35 12.40 -4.54
CA LYS A 196 2.70 13.43 -3.70
C LYS A 196 1.46 12.84 -3.04
N ILE A 197 0.67 12.06 -3.79
CA ILE A 197 -0.51 11.36 -3.26
C ILE A 197 -0.09 10.29 -2.24
N LEU A 198 0.96 9.51 -2.50
CA LEU A 198 1.46 8.50 -1.57
C LEU A 198 1.92 9.11 -0.23
N LEU A 199 2.64 10.23 -0.28
CA LEU A 199 3.09 10.97 0.92
C LEU A 199 1.90 11.57 1.70
N ALA A 200 0.93 12.13 0.99
CA ALA A 200 -0.30 12.64 1.59
C ALA A 200 -1.06 11.53 2.31
N GLU A 201 -1.18 10.35 1.70
CA GLU A 201 -1.85 9.18 2.29
C GLU A 201 -1.09 8.59 3.48
N LEU A 202 0.25 8.57 3.44
CA LEU A 202 1.06 8.11 4.57
C LEU A 202 0.85 9.02 5.79
N SER A 203 0.71 10.32 5.54
CA SER A 203 0.44 11.34 6.56
C SER A 203 -0.99 11.24 7.09
N SER A 204 -1.99 11.19 6.19
CA SER A 204 -3.42 11.19 6.54
C SER A 204 -3.82 9.95 7.33
N THR A 205 -3.26 8.78 6.99
CA THR A 205 -3.61 7.50 7.63
C THR A 205 -2.88 7.25 8.94
N LYS A 206 -1.94 8.11 9.36
CA LYS A 206 -1.20 7.95 10.63
C LYS A 206 -2.14 7.98 11.83
N HIS A 207 -3.04 8.98 11.87
CA HIS A 207 -4.02 9.09 12.95
C HIS A 207 -4.97 7.88 12.96
N TRP A 208 -5.44 7.46 11.78
CA TRP A 208 -6.33 6.30 11.67
C TRP A 208 -5.67 5.03 12.25
N ALA A 209 -4.41 4.76 11.91
CA ALA A 209 -3.67 3.61 12.43
C ALA A 209 -3.48 3.67 13.96
N SER A 210 -3.28 4.86 14.53
CA SER A 210 -3.17 5.05 15.99
C SER A 210 -4.46 4.73 16.75
N MET A 211 -5.62 4.86 16.09
CA MET A 211 -6.93 4.54 16.67
C MET A 211 -7.38 3.10 16.40
N HIS A 212 -6.70 2.37 15.50
CA HIS A 212 -7.08 1.04 15.03
C HIS A 212 -5.89 0.06 15.08
N VAL A 213 -5.25 -0.03 16.25
CA VAL A 213 -3.99 -0.77 16.45
C VAL A 213 -4.03 -2.27 16.11
N SER A 214 -5.23 -2.89 16.12
CA SER A 214 -5.41 -4.28 15.71
C SER A 214 -5.63 -4.46 14.20
N ASP A 215 -5.80 -3.39 13.42
CA ASP A 215 -6.19 -3.49 12.01
C ASP A 215 -5.00 -3.77 11.08
N HIS A 216 -4.76 -5.06 10.83
CA HIS A 216 -3.67 -5.50 9.96
C HIS A 216 -3.85 -5.05 8.51
N SER A 217 -5.07 -4.81 8.04
CA SER A 217 -5.32 -4.34 6.67
C SER A 217 -4.90 -2.87 6.51
N GLY A 218 -5.16 -2.03 7.51
CA GLY A 218 -4.70 -0.64 7.56
C GLY A 218 -3.17 -0.53 7.66
N PHE A 219 -2.53 -1.35 8.50
CA PHE A 219 -1.07 -1.39 8.55
C PHE A 219 -0.44 -1.94 7.26
N HIS A 220 -1.08 -2.92 6.61
CA HIS A 220 -0.66 -3.39 5.29
C HIS A 220 -0.76 -2.29 4.22
N TYR A 221 -1.79 -1.45 4.28
CA TYR A 221 -1.88 -0.28 3.40
C TYR A 221 -0.69 0.68 3.59
N ARG A 222 -0.30 0.97 4.83
CA ARG A 222 0.89 1.78 5.13
C ARG A 222 2.18 1.16 4.61
N GLN A 223 2.33 -0.16 4.74
CA GLN A 223 3.45 -0.91 4.17
C GLN A 223 3.49 -0.79 2.63
N PHE A 224 2.33 -0.88 1.99
CA PHE A 224 2.21 -0.67 0.55
C PHE A 224 2.69 0.73 0.14
N LEU A 225 2.26 1.79 0.84
CA LEU A 225 2.68 3.17 0.55
C LEU A 225 4.21 3.32 0.61
N LEU A 226 4.84 2.84 1.68
CA LEU A 226 6.30 2.91 1.86
C LEU A 226 7.04 2.11 0.79
N LYS A 227 6.59 0.89 0.50
CA LYS A 227 7.17 0.05 -0.55
C LYS A 227 7.06 0.69 -1.94
N SER A 228 5.93 1.33 -2.24
CA SER A 228 5.72 2.04 -3.50
C SER A 228 6.60 3.27 -3.63
N LEU A 229 6.80 4.04 -2.56
CA LEU A 229 7.73 5.17 -2.53
C LEU A 229 9.18 4.71 -2.76
N ILE A 230 9.62 3.64 -2.09
CA ILE A 230 10.97 3.05 -2.29
C ILE A 230 11.17 2.59 -3.74
N SER A 231 10.15 1.97 -4.34
CA SER A 231 10.25 1.42 -5.69
C SER A 231 10.42 2.52 -6.76
N GLN A 232 9.88 3.72 -6.53
CA GLN A 232 10.02 4.85 -7.46
C GLN A 232 11.43 5.44 -7.43
N THR A 233 11.99 5.64 -6.24
CA THR A 233 13.35 6.23 -6.11
C THR A 233 14.45 5.34 -6.67
N VAL A 234 14.24 4.02 -6.73
CA VAL A 234 15.22 3.08 -7.33
C VAL A 234 15.20 3.13 -8.86
N ILE A 235 14.09 3.57 -9.47
CA ILE A 235 13.94 3.66 -10.93
C ILE A 235 14.51 4.99 -11.45
N ASP A 236 14.51 6.05 -10.64
CA ASP A 236 15.00 7.39 -11.02
C ASP A 236 16.52 7.58 -10.91
N ASP A 237 17.28 6.56 -10.49
CA ASP A 237 18.75 6.64 -10.27
C ASP A 237 19.62 5.79 -11.25
N PRO A 238 19.41 5.87 -12.59
CA PRO A 238 20.49 5.53 -13.52
C PRO A 238 20.78 6.67 -14.52
N VAL A 239 22.02 7.16 -14.48
CA VAL A 239 22.73 7.99 -15.48
C VAL A 239 22.54 9.51 -15.39
N SER A 240 23.41 10.15 -14.61
CA SER A 240 23.99 11.45 -15.00
C SER A 240 25.42 11.58 -14.46
N GLU A 241 26.35 10.84 -15.08
CA GLU A 241 27.74 11.28 -15.13
C GLU A 241 27.83 12.34 -16.25
N GLN A 242 28.08 13.59 -15.89
CA GLN A 242 28.78 14.51 -16.79
C GLN A 242 29.55 15.57 -16.01
N ASN A 243 30.87 15.55 -16.26
CA ASN A 243 31.94 16.40 -15.74
C ASN A 243 31.67 17.91 -15.90
N PRO A 244 32.11 18.77 -14.96
CA PRO A 244 32.22 20.20 -15.19
C PRO A 244 33.65 20.58 -15.59
N LEU A 245 33.86 20.94 -16.86
CA LEU A 245 35.06 21.67 -17.29
C LEU A 245 34.64 23.05 -17.83
N ARG A 246 35.06 24.05 -17.06
CA ARG A 246 35.07 25.50 -17.30
C ARG A 246 35.53 25.89 -18.72
N SER A 247 34.96 26.96 -19.29
CA SER A 247 35.58 28.29 -19.22
C SER A 247 34.78 29.38 -19.94
N GLU A 248 34.98 30.61 -19.47
CA GLU A 248 34.16 31.81 -19.62
C GLU A 248 34.39 32.59 -20.92
N SER A 249 33.39 33.35 -21.35
CA SER A 249 33.62 34.75 -21.72
C SER A 249 32.39 35.61 -21.49
N ALA A 250 32.65 36.69 -20.76
CA ALA A 250 31.73 37.63 -20.13
C ALA A 250 31.19 38.69 -21.09
N LEU A 251 30.03 39.28 -20.76
CA LEU A 251 29.82 40.74 -20.69
C LEU A 251 28.67 41.06 -19.69
N ILE A 252 28.81 42.15 -18.95
CA ILE A 252 28.22 42.47 -17.64
C ILE A 252 27.12 43.57 -17.75
N LEU A 253 25.90 43.27 -17.22
CA LEU A 253 24.89 44.03 -16.40
C LEU A 253 24.50 45.53 -16.68
N PRO A 254 23.35 46.08 -16.15
CA PRO A 254 22.57 45.60 -14.99
C PRO A 254 21.00 45.63 -15.00
N LYS A 255 20.47 44.77 -14.11
CA LYS A 255 19.26 44.83 -13.25
C LYS A 255 17.87 44.97 -13.89
N ASP A 256 17.04 43.94 -13.69
CA ASP A 256 15.99 44.01 -12.66
C ASP A 256 15.62 42.61 -12.15
N GLU A 257 15.23 42.58 -10.88
CA GLU A 257 15.02 41.40 -10.04
C GLU A 257 13.71 40.67 -10.39
N GLU A 258 13.80 39.46 -10.91
CA GLU A 258 12.76 38.44 -10.67
C GLU A 258 13.43 37.12 -10.31
N ALA A 259 13.37 36.80 -9.02
CA ALA A 259 13.75 35.52 -8.45
C ALA A 259 12.82 34.42 -9.00
N THR A 260 13.21 33.82 -10.12
CA THR A 260 12.68 32.52 -10.53
C THR A 260 13.34 31.47 -9.65
N ALA A 261 12.70 31.22 -8.50
CA ALA A 261 12.97 30.02 -7.71
C ALA A 261 12.67 28.81 -8.59
N SER A 262 13.71 28.19 -9.14
CA SER A 262 13.63 26.82 -9.63
C SER A 262 13.17 25.97 -8.45
N ALA A 263 11.90 25.59 -8.44
CA ALA A 263 11.35 24.69 -7.46
C ALA A 263 11.99 23.31 -7.67
N GLU A 264 13.16 23.10 -7.06
CA GLU A 264 13.70 21.77 -6.84
C GLU A 264 12.65 21.01 -6.03
N GLU A 265 11.99 20.03 -6.66
CA GLU A 265 11.07 19.17 -5.93
C GLU A 265 11.86 18.50 -4.79
N PRO A 266 11.38 18.58 -3.54
CA PRO A 266 12.15 18.11 -2.39
C PRO A 266 12.40 16.61 -2.55
N ARG A 267 13.67 16.23 -2.70
CA ARG A 267 14.11 14.83 -2.79
C ARG A 267 13.61 14.11 -1.53
N ILE A 268 12.74 13.12 -1.72
CA ILE A 268 12.09 12.39 -0.62
C ILE A 268 13.17 11.65 0.18
N ASN A 269 13.33 12.02 1.46
CA ASN A 269 14.24 11.30 2.36
C ASN A 269 13.57 10.02 2.88
N LEU A 270 13.73 8.92 2.13
CA LEU A 270 13.12 7.63 2.45
C LEU A 270 13.63 7.01 3.75
N SER A 271 14.93 7.16 4.06
CA SER A 271 15.50 6.66 5.31
C SER A 271 14.79 7.28 6.51
N HIS A 272 14.57 8.60 6.47
CA HIS A 272 13.83 9.32 7.50
C HIS A 272 12.36 8.89 7.62
N LEU A 273 11.71 8.54 6.51
CA LEU A 273 10.33 8.03 6.54
C LEU A 273 10.25 6.65 7.20
N LEU A 274 11.20 5.76 6.93
CA LEU A 274 11.27 4.44 7.57
C LEU A 274 11.60 4.54 9.05
N GLU A 275 12.54 5.41 9.43
CA GLU A 275 12.87 5.70 10.83
C GLU A 275 11.63 6.19 11.60
N LYS A 276 10.91 7.17 11.05
CA LYS A 276 9.64 7.65 11.63
C LYS A 276 8.56 6.58 11.75
N GLU A 277 8.50 5.64 10.82
CA GLU A 277 7.52 4.55 10.88
C GLU A 277 7.92 3.51 11.94
N VAL A 278 9.22 3.25 12.12
CA VAL A 278 9.72 2.42 13.23
C VAL A 278 9.43 3.08 14.57
N GLU A 279 9.71 4.38 14.73
CA GLU A 279 9.36 5.16 15.93
C GLU A 279 7.86 5.10 16.22
N PHE A 280 7.02 5.33 15.20
CA PHE A 280 5.57 5.22 15.34
C PHE A 280 5.15 3.82 15.80
N SER A 281 5.78 2.76 15.27
CA SER A 281 5.52 1.39 15.71
C SER A 281 5.95 1.15 17.16
N THR A 282 7.07 1.75 17.59
CA THR A 282 7.55 1.70 18.99
C THR A 282 6.49 2.29 19.91
N ASP A 283 6.04 3.52 19.63
CA ASP A 283 5.05 4.22 20.45
C ASP A 283 3.76 3.41 20.60
N LEU A 284 3.30 2.79 19.51
CA LEU A 284 2.09 1.96 19.54
C LEU A 284 2.30 0.64 20.30
N ILE A 285 3.44 -0.02 20.15
CA ILE A 285 3.76 -1.28 20.85
C ILE A 285 3.86 -1.05 22.35
N ASP A 286 4.42 0.10 22.76
CA ASP A 286 4.55 0.49 24.17
C ASP A 286 3.21 0.93 24.77
N SER A 287 2.42 1.71 24.01
CA SER A 287 1.11 2.21 24.46
C SER A 287 0.02 1.13 24.49
N TYR A 288 0.09 0.17 23.55
CA TYR A 288 -0.93 -0.86 23.34
C TYR A 288 -0.28 -2.26 23.29
N PRO A 289 0.18 -2.80 24.43
CA PRO A 289 0.84 -4.10 24.47
C PRO A 289 -0.13 -5.24 24.15
N GLY A 290 0.37 -6.28 23.47
CA GLY A 290 -0.38 -7.51 23.19
C GLY A 290 -1.13 -7.52 21.85
N HIS A 291 -0.76 -6.64 20.91
CA HIS A 291 -1.32 -6.63 19.56
C HIS A 291 -0.35 -7.21 18.53
N GLU A 292 -0.61 -8.42 18.04
CA GLU A 292 0.22 -9.10 17.03
C GLU A 292 0.43 -8.25 15.77
N THR A 293 -0.61 -7.52 15.37
CA THR A 293 -0.61 -6.63 14.20
C THR A 293 0.55 -5.64 14.25
N LEU A 294 0.83 -5.03 15.41
CA LEU A 294 1.89 -4.03 15.56
C LEU A 294 3.29 -4.65 15.41
N TRP A 295 3.50 -5.84 15.97
CA TRP A 295 4.75 -6.59 15.82
C TRP A 295 4.97 -7.07 14.38
N CYS A 296 3.91 -7.56 13.73
CA CYS A 296 3.94 -7.90 12.31
C CYS A 296 4.22 -6.67 11.44
N HIS A 297 3.69 -5.50 11.81
CA HIS A 297 3.97 -4.26 11.11
C HIS A 297 5.43 -3.82 11.28
N ARG A 298 5.95 -3.76 12.52
CA ARG A 298 7.35 -3.45 12.81
C ARG A 298 8.30 -4.37 12.05
N ARG A 299 8.00 -5.67 12.01
CA ARG A 299 8.74 -6.68 11.23
C ARG A 299 8.87 -6.31 9.77
N HIS A 300 7.77 -5.88 9.16
CA HIS A 300 7.78 -5.48 7.77
C HIS A 300 8.61 -4.21 7.55
N ILE A 301 8.42 -3.19 8.39
CA ILE A 301 9.14 -1.91 8.26
C ILE A 301 10.65 -2.10 8.46
N PHE A 302 11.05 -2.83 9.49
CA PHE A 302 12.45 -3.13 9.73
C PHE A 302 13.07 -3.93 8.58
N TYR A 303 12.33 -4.88 8.02
CA TYR A 303 12.77 -5.60 6.81
C TYR A 303 13.00 -4.65 5.62
N LEU A 304 12.09 -3.71 5.38
CA LEU A 304 12.24 -2.69 4.33
C LEU A 304 13.46 -1.80 4.58
N GLN A 305 13.68 -1.37 5.83
CA GLN A 305 14.83 -0.55 6.21
C GLN A 305 16.15 -1.31 5.96
N HIS A 306 16.26 -2.54 6.45
CA HIS A 306 17.45 -3.38 6.25
C HIS A 306 17.72 -3.64 4.75
N TYR A 307 16.67 -3.91 3.98
CA TYR A 307 16.78 -4.11 2.54
C TYR A 307 17.19 -2.83 1.79
N PHE A 308 16.66 -1.68 2.18
CA PHE A 308 17.00 -0.39 1.56
C PHE A 308 18.43 0.04 1.89
N SER A 309 18.85 -0.08 3.15
CA SER A 309 20.22 0.25 3.59
C SER A 309 21.28 -0.61 2.94
N SER A 310 20.98 -1.88 2.63
CA SER A 310 21.92 -2.76 1.90
C SER A 310 22.08 -2.42 0.41
N ARG A 311 21.15 -1.66 -0.18
CA ARG A 311 21.20 -1.24 -1.59
C ARG A 311 21.85 0.13 -1.81
N LEU A 312 22.00 0.95 -0.79
CA LEU A 312 22.73 2.21 -0.89
C LEU A 312 24.24 1.89 -1.04
N PRO A 313 24.91 2.34 -2.11
CA PRO A 313 26.36 2.21 -2.22
C PRO A 313 26.97 2.83 -0.97
N HIS A 314 27.77 2.07 -0.25
CA HIS A 314 28.55 2.62 0.85
C HIS A 314 29.42 3.73 0.24
N SER A 315 29.09 4.99 0.52
CA SER A 315 30.00 6.10 0.27
C SER A 315 31.19 5.85 1.18
N THR A 316 32.20 5.20 0.64
CA THR A 316 33.48 4.98 1.30
C THR A 316 34.01 6.38 1.59
N LYS A 317 33.88 6.82 2.85
CA LYS A 317 34.66 7.96 3.35
C LYS A 317 36.13 7.58 3.11
N GLN A 318 36.72 8.15 2.06
CA GLN A 318 38.17 8.13 1.88
C GLN A 318 38.77 8.74 3.13
N VAL A 319 39.38 7.90 3.96
CA VAL A 319 40.33 8.35 4.95
C VAL A 319 41.54 8.81 4.15
N SER A 320 41.75 10.12 4.10
CA SER A 320 42.95 10.73 3.52
C SER A 320 44.18 10.21 4.28
N PRO A 321 45.22 9.69 3.59
CA PRO A 321 46.48 9.40 4.25
C PRO A 321 47.18 10.74 4.54
N ALA A 322 47.49 10.98 5.81
CA ALA A 322 48.27 12.15 6.21
C ALA A 322 49.73 11.99 5.77
N ASP A 323 50.25 13.03 5.12
CA ASP A 323 51.63 13.19 4.71
C ASP A 323 52.62 13.16 5.88
N SER A 324 53.81 12.60 5.66
CA SER A 324 55.08 13.26 6.03
C SER A 324 56.27 12.68 5.24
N PRO A 325 57.25 13.51 4.81
CA PRO A 325 58.29 13.15 3.86
C PRO A 325 59.66 12.88 4.52
N GLY A 326 60.58 12.23 3.79
CA GLY A 326 62.01 12.23 4.14
C GLY A 326 62.79 11.07 3.54
N GLU A 327 63.44 11.32 2.40
CA GLU A 327 64.46 10.46 1.77
C GLU A 327 65.65 10.17 2.70
N THR A 328 66.30 8.99 2.60
CA THR A 328 67.70 8.78 2.16
C THR A 328 68.09 7.29 2.25
N ARG A 329 69.05 6.91 1.41
CA ARG A 329 69.47 5.63 0.86
C ARG A 329 70.67 5.00 1.62
N ASN A 330 70.81 3.66 1.65
CA ASN A 330 72.03 2.84 1.36
C ASN A 330 72.17 1.49 2.10
N ASP A 331 72.38 0.44 1.28
CA ASP A 331 73.37 -0.67 1.31
C ASP A 331 73.48 -1.82 2.36
N LEU A 332 73.32 -3.04 1.81
CA LEU A 332 74.18 -4.27 1.80
C LEU A 332 74.40 -5.17 3.04
N HIS A 333 74.20 -6.50 2.83
CA HIS A 333 75.11 -7.67 3.06
C HIS A 333 74.29 -9.01 3.11
N LEU A 334 74.35 -9.95 2.13
CA LEU A 334 75.26 -11.12 1.91
C LEU A 334 75.04 -12.40 2.79
N ILE A 335 74.32 -13.43 2.26
CA ILE A 335 74.63 -14.88 1.93
C ILE A 335 75.62 -15.71 2.83
N PRO A 336 75.69 -17.09 2.90
CA PRO A 336 75.14 -18.21 2.06
C PRO A 336 74.62 -19.52 2.74
N GLY A 337 74.02 -20.42 1.93
CA GLY A 337 74.63 -21.75 1.69
C GLY A 337 73.76 -23.03 1.71
N GLY A 338 73.78 -23.81 0.62
CA GLY A 338 73.70 -25.29 0.66
C GLY A 338 72.64 -25.98 -0.22
N ALA A 339 73.09 -26.60 -1.32
CA ALA A 339 72.31 -27.42 -2.27
C ALA A 339 72.26 -28.92 -1.88
N HIS A 340 71.26 -29.67 -2.37
CA HIS A 340 71.50 -30.89 -3.16
C HIS A 340 70.21 -31.52 -3.76
N LEU A 341 70.36 -32.01 -5.00
CA LEU A 341 69.41 -32.75 -5.84
C LEU A 341 69.22 -34.22 -5.41
N SER A 342 68.14 -34.83 -5.93
CA SER A 342 68.07 -36.09 -6.73
C SER A 342 66.89 -36.99 -6.31
N GLN A 343 65.90 -37.19 -7.21
CA GLN A 343 65.60 -38.40 -8.01
C GLN A 343 65.12 -39.61 -7.16
N ALA A 344 64.19 -40.48 -7.55
CA ALA A 344 63.30 -40.61 -8.70
C ALA A 344 62.40 -41.85 -8.45
N MET A 345 61.45 -42.05 -9.37
CA MET A 345 60.80 -43.30 -9.79
C MET A 345 59.40 -43.62 -9.28
N GLU A 346 58.56 -43.75 -10.31
CA GLU A 346 57.21 -44.25 -10.48
C GLU A 346 57.02 -45.69 -9.97
N VAL A 347 55.76 -46.09 -9.73
CA VAL A 347 55.07 -47.20 -10.44
C VAL A 347 53.57 -47.11 -10.15
N ASP A 348 52.77 -47.21 -11.21
CA ASP A 348 51.30 -47.31 -11.25
C ASP A 348 50.77 -48.63 -10.66
N GLY A 349 49.60 -48.62 -10.02
CA GLY A 349 48.94 -49.84 -9.57
C GLY A 349 47.55 -49.61 -8.98
N LEU A 350 46.52 -49.79 -9.81
CA LEU A 350 45.11 -49.87 -9.41
C LEU A 350 44.88 -50.92 -8.31
N ASN A 351 44.16 -50.56 -7.25
CA ASN A 351 43.21 -51.46 -6.63
C ASN A 351 42.19 -50.69 -5.78
N ASP A 352 40.91 -50.82 -6.13
CA ASP A 352 39.76 -50.36 -5.35
C ASP A 352 39.44 -51.43 -4.30
N CYS A 353 39.42 -51.07 -3.01
CA CYS A 353 38.66 -51.84 -2.03
C CYS A 353 38.22 -50.97 -0.84
N SER A 354 36.98 -51.25 -0.46
CA SER A 354 36.09 -50.50 0.42
C SER A 354 36.46 -50.49 1.90
N LYS A 355 35.93 -49.46 2.60
CA LYS A 355 35.60 -49.32 4.04
C LYS A 355 36.72 -48.90 4.99
N GLN A 356 36.61 -47.66 5.50
CA GLN A 356 36.55 -47.22 6.91
C GLN A 356 36.83 -45.71 6.94
N GLY A 357 35.88 -44.85 7.32
CA GLY A 357 35.62 -44.55 8.73
C GLY A 357 36.67 -43.57 9.26
N TYR A 358 36.43 -42.25 9.16
CA TYR A 358 37.26 -41.25 9.84
C TYR A 358 36.45 -40.03 10.29
N SER A 359 36.49 -39.80 11.61
CA SER A 359 36.15 -38.57 12.30
C SER A 359 37.10 -37.46 11.88
N GLN A 360 36.61 -36.24 11.61
CA GLN A 360 37.49 -35.05 11.62
C GLN A 360 36.85 -33.91 12.39
N GLU A 361 37.55 -33.57 13.47
CA GLU A 361 37.39 -32.39 14.29
C GLU A 361 37.44 -31.09 13.48
N THR A 362 36.62 -30.17 13.94
CA THR A 362 36.42 -28.81 13.49
C THR A 362 37.71 -27.98 13.54
N LYS A 363 38.26 -27.63 12.36
CA LYS A 363 39.11 -26.44 12.24
C LYS A 363 38.23 -25.21 12.08
N ARG A 364 38.06 -24.52 13.21
CA ARG A 364 37.40 -23.22 13.36
C ARG A 364 38.16 -22.17 12.54
N LEU A 365 37.69 -21.90 11.31
CA LEU A 365 38.07 -20.69 10.59
C LEU A 365 37.57 -19.49 11.40
N LYS A 366 38.51 -18.68 11.90
CA LYS A 366 38.22 -17.35 12.43
C LYS A 366 37.55 -16.54 11.31
N ARG A 367 36.22 -16.45 11.36
CA ARG A 367 35.46 -15.49 10.57
C ARG A 367 35.74 -14.10 11.13
N THR A 368 36.20 -13.21 10.26
CA THR A 368 36.14 -11.76 10.42
C THR A 368 34.71 -11.37 10.82
N PRO A 369 34.48 -10.45 11.77
CA PRO A 369 33.12 -10.04 12.11
C PRO A 369 32.48 -9.44 10.86
N ALA A 370 31.30 -9.95 10.47
CA ALA A 370 30.43 -9.21 9.58
C ALA A 370 30.15 -7.85 10.24
N ALA A 371 30.20 -6.76 9.48
CA ALA A 371 29.94 -5.44 10.02
C ALA A 371 28.58 -5.43 10.75
N ASP A 372 28.61 -5.31 12.07
CA ASP A 372 27.42 -5.15 12.90
C ASP A 372 26.66 -3.92 12.41
N SER A 373 25.55 -4.13 11.70
CA SER A 373 24.72 -3.02 11.25
C SER A 373 24.07 -2.42 12.50
N VAL A 374 24.35 -1.14 12.76
CA VAL A 374 23.89 -0.40 13.96
C VAL A 374 22.37 -0.58 14.21
N GLY A 375 21.59 -0.82 13.16
CA GLY A 375 20.15 -1.11 13.24
C GLY A 375 19.77 -2.43 13.93
N LEU A 376 20.48 -3.54 13.68
CA LEU A 376 20.15 -4.84 14.28
C LEU A 376 20.38 -4.83 15.80
N GLU A 377 21.48 -4.23 16.23
CA GLU A 377 21.81 -4.08 17.65
C GLU A 377 20.77 -3.20 18.37
N MET A 378 20.31 -2.11 17.74
CA MET A 378 19.23 -1.29 18.30
C MET A 378 17.91 -2.06 18.45
N GLU A 379 17.56 -2.91 17.48
CA GLU A 379 16.36 -3.76 17.58
C GLU A 379 16.47 -4.81 18.70
N HIS A 380 17.65 -5.40 18.91
CA HIS A 380 17.88 -6.31 20.03
C HIS A 380 17.66 -5.60 21.38
N ARG A 381 18.22 -4.39 21.54
CA ARG A 381 18.00 -3.58 22.76
C ARG A 381 16.54 -3.20 22.97
N PHE A 382 15.82 -2.86 21.89
CA PHE A 382 14.38 -2.58 21.97
C PHE A 382 13.62 -3.79 22.53
N ILE A 383 13.87 -4.99 22.00
CA ILE A 383 13.24 -6.23 22.48
C ILE A 383 13.58 -6.52 23.94
N ASP A 384 14.85 -6.35 24.32
CA ASP A 384 15.29 -6.55 25.70
C ASP A 384 14.58 -5.60 26.67
N GLN A 385 14.44 -4.33 26.27
CA GLN A 385 13.70 -3.32 27.02
C GLN A 385 12.22 -3.70 27.17
N VAL A 386 11.57 -4.13 26.08
CA VAL A 386 10.18 -4.60 26.14
C VAL A 386 10.06 -5.81 27.07
N LEU A 387 10.88 -6.84 26.91
CA LEU A 387 10.79 -8.06 27.70
C LEU A 387 11.12 -7.85 29.19
N SER A 388 12.00 -6.90 29.52
CA SER A 388 12.35 -6.59 30.92
C SER A 388 11.22 -5.88 31.68
N THR A 389 10.39 -5.11 30.98
CA THR A 389 9.33 -4.28 31.58
C THR A 389 7.92 -4.85 31.35
N CYS A 390 7.78 -5.84 30.48
CA CYS A 390 6.50 -6.36 30.05
C CYS A 390 5.79 -7.19 31.14
N ARG A 391 4.53 -6.83 31.41
CA ARG A 391 3.60 -7.62 32.25
C ARG A 391 2.56 -8.39 31.43
N ASN A 392 2.44 -8.09 30.13
CA ASN A 392 1.45 -8.67 29.23
C ASN A 392 1.99 -9.96 28.58
N VAL A 393 1.29 -11.08 28.79
CA VAL A 393 1.73 -12.41 28.30
C VAL A 393 1.83 -12.46 26.78
N GLU A 394 0.85 -11.89 26.07
CA GLU A 394 0.84 -11.85 24.61
C GLU A 394 1.97 -10.97 24.07
N GLN A 395 2.22 -9.82 24.68
CA GLN A 395 3.33 -8.95 24.32
C GLN A 395 4.68 -9.66 24.46
N ALA A 396 4.89 -10.40 25.56
CA ALA A 396 6.11 -11.19 25.73
C ALA A 396 6.22 -12.31 24.68
N ARG A 397 5.11 -12.95 24.31
CA ARG A 397 5.05 -13.96 23.25
C ARG A 397 5.46 -13.37 21.89
N TYR A 398 4.90 -12.22 21.53
CA TYR A 398 5.19 -11.54 20.26
C TYR A 398 6.62 -11.01 20.21
N ALA A 399 7.12 -10.40 21.28
CA ALA A 399 8.50 -9.94 21.37
C ALA A 399 9.50 -11.09 21.19
N ASN A 400 9.24 -12.25 21.81
CA ASN A 400 10.07 -13.45 21.64
C ASN A 400 9.99 -14.02 20.21
N ALA A 401 8.81 -14.01 19.59
CA ALA A 401 8.64 -14.42 18.19
C ALA A 401 9.41 -13.48 17.24
N TYR A 402 9.35 -12.17 17.49
CA TYR A 402 10.09 -11.16 16.76
C TYR A 402 11.61 -11.32 16.91
N ARG A 403 12.10 -11.58 18.14
CA ARG A 403 13.51 -11.90 18.40
C ARG A 403 13.99 -13.11 17.59
N LYS A 404 13.21 -14.20 17.60
CA LYS A 404 13.54 -15.41 16.82
C LYS A 404 13.64 -15.10 15.32
N TRP A 405 12.76 -14.22 14.81
CA TRP A 405 12.84 -13.77 13.43
C TRP A 405 14.09 -12.93 13.13
N LEU A 406 14.47 -11.99 14.00
CA LEU A 406 15.67 -11.17 13.77
C LEU A 406 16.96 -12.00 13.62
N VAL A 407 17.08 -13.10 14.37
CA VAL A 407 18.21 -14.03 14.25
C VAL A 407 18.33 -14.59 12.82
N THR A 408 17.21 -14.76 12.11
CA THR A 408 17.21 -15.23 10.70
C THR A 408 17.69 -14.20 9.70
N LEU A 409 17.75 -12.90 10.06
CA LEU A 409 18.33 -11.85 9.22
C LEU A 409 19.84 -11.70 9.40
N SER A 410 20.38 -12.22 10.51
CA SER A 410 21.80 -12.13 10.87
C SER A 410 22.63 -13.32 10.35
N GLN A 411 21.97 -14.29 9.71
CA GLN A 411 22.56 -15.47 9.06
C GLN A 411 22.61 -15.26 7.56
#